data_AF-A0A7J7QAC8-F1
#
_entry.id   AF-A0A7J7QAC8-F1
#
_cell.length_a   1.000
_cell.length_b   1.000
_cell.length_c   1.000
_cell.angle_alpha   90.00
_cell.angle_beta   90.00
_cell.angle_gamma   90.00
#
_symmetry.space_group_name_H-M   'P 1'
#
loop_
_entity.id
_entity.type
_entity.pdbx_description
1 polymer ?
#
loop_
_entity_poly.entity_id
_entity_poly.type
_entity_poly.pdbx_seq_one_letter_code
_entity_poly.pdbx_strand_id
1 'polypeptide(L)'
;MRVRAVLEGRLLLQQKQQRTQQQQQQQRGKHRCAAAGSGDGNVPGVIHAAAACGCAEADVDARAGQLAAGAAMDEDVQDDSDSSPGPPAAWHQQRLDRGAQDSLGNGGCNAAAAAAAASAAAASDPAVQLLLSRMWPLLHDIITQHGAAGRLLYHYGKCCSQLLKVQPGLLLPQLQQVLQVVVAGAARPGGCSLLAEPFAAAIEVCCRQGSGVLLDSGSHIVQALQQLWCVDAVAALTQPGAGDAAPDLAEPLLKLYTCFAKHGRRLHASSATVGILRQATAAAASCAGCCHRKVASSALSLLSAVPVAASCEGPQQRQLLELVCAQGADIVRGVIGALLAPSPLPRLQKASAVLLDMAGVADQVSSSSGLLNNNGALAAGMQSQHLPQQQQQQLLHGWLVQAAGTYAAACISSAEAARLSEECSVLLCSRSGGVHATRSYTVARRLKKLLRDFAERHMRPSIS
;
A
#
# COMPACT_ATOMS: atom_id res chain seq x y z
N MET A 1 -36.80 -40.52 4.98
CA MET A 1 -35.83 -41.44 4.32
C MET A 1 -35.59 -41.16 2.82
N ARG A 2 -36.61 -40.85 2.00
CA ARG A 2 -36.43 -40.64 0.54
C ARG A 2 -35.50 -39.47 0.14
N VAL A 3 -35.46 -38.37 0.90
CA VAL A 3 -34.60 -37.21 0.60
C VAL A 3 -33.10 -37.53 0.77
N ARG A 4 -32.75 -38.36 1.76
CA ARG A 4 -31.36 -38.76 2.03
C ARG A 4 -30.79 -39.60 0.88
N ALA A 5 -31.57 -40.54 0.35
CA ALA A 5 -31.18 -41.36 -0.80
C ALA A 5 -30.95 -40.52 -2.07
N VAL A 6 -31.73 -39.45 -2.28
CA VAL A 6 -31.55 -38.54 -3.42
C VAL A 6 -30.27 -37.70 -3.27
N LEU A 7 -29.95 -37.23 -2.06
CA LEU A 7 -28.73 -36.47 -1.80
C LEU A 7 -27.47 -37.34 -1.90
N GLU A 8 -27.49 -38.55 -1.36
CA GLU A 8 -26.40 -39.52 -1.49
C GLU A 8 -26.19 -39.93 -2.97
N GLY A 9 -27.28 -40.11 -3.73
CA GLY A 9 -27.21 -40.37 -5.18
C GLY A 9 -26.57 -39.21 -5.97
N ARG A 10 -26.91 -37.95 -5.65
CA ARG A 10 -26.30 -36.78 -6.31
C ARG A 10 -24.82 -36.63 -5.98
N LEU A 11 -24.42 -36.93 -4.74
CA LEU A 11 -23.04 -36.83 -4.30
C LEU A 11 -22.14 -37.90 -4.95
N LEU A 12 -22.67 -39.12 -5.11
CA LEU A 12 -22.00 -40.18 -5.87
C LEU A 12 -21.87 -39.85 -7.36
N LEU A 13 -22.91 -39.24 -7.96
CA LEU A 13 -22.86 -38.81 -9.36
C LEU A 13 -21.80 -37.72 -9.58
N GLN A 14 -21.69 -36.78 -8.64
CA GLN A 14 -20.70 -35.70 -8.67
C GLN A 14 -19.27 -36.23 -8.52
N GLN A 15 -19.04 -37.17 -7.59
CA GLN A 15 -17.73 -37.83 -7.46
C GLN A 15 -17.36 -38.62 -8.72
N LYS A 16 -18.32 -39.30 -9.34
CA LYS A 16 -18.07 -40.04 -10.59
C LYS A 16 -17.66 -39.09 -11.72
N GLN A 17 -18.33 -37.95 -11.88
CA GLN A 17 -17.96 -36.94 -12.88
C GLN A 17 -16.55 -36.36 -12.65
N GLN A 18 -16.18 -36.08 -11.40
CA GLN A 18 -14.82 -35.59 -11.08
C GLN A 18 -13.73 -36.60 -11.43
N ARG A 19 -13.96 -37.90 -11.15
CA ARG A 19 -13.01 -38.97 -11.51
C ARG A 19 -12.82 -39.10 -13.02
N THR A 20 -13.90 -39.00 -13.80
CA THR A 20 -13.82 -39.07 -15.26
C THR A 20 -13.05 -37.87 -15.84
N GLN A 21 -13.24 -36.66 -15.29
CA GLN A 21 -12.50 -35.47 -15.70
C GLN A 21 -11.00 -35.58 -15.38
N GLN A 22 -10.64 -36.09 -14.20
CA GLN A 22 -9.23 -36.34 -13.86
C GLN A 22 -8.59 -37.38 -14.79
N GLN A 23 -9.30 -38.47 -15.12
CA GLN A 23 -8.79 -39.48 -16.06
C GLN A 23 -8.58 -38.91 -17.47
N GLN A 24 -9.49 -38.06 -17.97
CA GLN A 24 -9.31 -37.39 -19.27
C GLN A 24 -8.12 -36.43 -19.26
N GLN A 25 -7.88 -35.70 -18.17
CA GLN A 25 -6.72 -34.81 -18.07
C GLN A 25 -5.40 -35.61 -18.03
N GLN A 26 -5.37 -36.74 -17.32
CA GLN A 26 -4.18 -37.62 -17.31
C GLN A 26 -3.91 -38.26 -18.67
N GLN A 27 -4.94 -38.66 -19.43
CA GLN A 27 -4.78 -39.17 -20.80
C GLN A 27 -4.27 -38.08 -21.76
N ARG A 28 -4.78 -36.85 -21.65
CA ARG A 28 -4.28 -35.70 -22.43
C ARG A 28 -2.81 -35.36 -22.12
N GLY A 29 -2.38 -35.52 -20.87
CA GLY A 29 -0.98 -35.36 -20.47
C GLY A 29 -0.06 -36.41 -21.13
N LYS A 30 -0.48 -37.68 -21.16
CA LYS A 30 0.31 -38.78 -21.75
C LYS A 30 0.48 -38.66 -23.27
N HIS A 31 -0.53 -38.18 -23.99
CA HIS A 31 -0.42 -37.98 -25.45
C HIS A 31 0.46 -36.78 -25.85
N ARG A 32 0.69 -35.81 -24.95
CA ARG A 32 1.63 -34.70 -25.22
C ARG A 32 3.11 -35.10 -25.10
N CYS A 33 3.44 -36.15 -24.36
CA CYS A 33 4.82 -36.61 -24.20
C CYS A 33 5.25 -37.64 -25.27
N ALA A 34 4.32 -38.26 -26.00
CA ALA A 34 4.63 -39.29 -27.00
C ALA A 34 4.87 -38.74 -28.43
N ALA A 35 4.70 -37.43 -28.66
CA ALA A 35 4.83 -36.82 -29.99
C ALA A 35 6.21 -36.19 -30.27
N ALA A 36 7.20 -36.36 -29.37
CA ALA A 36 8.55 -35.84 -29.54
C ALA A 36 9.57 -36.99 -29.47
N GLY A 37 9.74 -37.71 -30.57
CA GLY A 37 10.75 -38.78 -30.65
C GLY A 37 10.68 -39.57 -31.96
N SER A 38 11.27 -39.02 -33.02
CA SER A 38 11.65 -39.76 -34.24
C SER A 38 12.41 -38.83 -35.19
N GLY A 39 13.72 -39.03 -35.34
CA GLY A 39 14.53 -38.34 -36.36
C GLY A 39 16.03 -38.41 -36.09
N ASP A 40 16.66 -39.49 -36.58
CA ASP A 40 18.11 -39.75 -36.61
C ASP A 40 18.91 -38.67 -37.39
N GLY A 41 20.15 -38.40 -36.96
CA GLY A 41 21.11 -37.59 -37.75
C GLY A 41 22.37 -37.04 -37.05
N ASN A 42 23.36 -37.92 -36.82
CA ASN A 42 24.83 -37.78 -36.74
C ASN A 42 25.59 -36.39 -36.70
N VAL A 43 26.42 -36.24 -35.63
CA VAL A 43 27.76 -35.55 -35.42
C VAL A 43 27.95 -34.01 -35.53
N PRO A 44 29.02 -33.38 -34.94
CA PRO A 44 28.96 -32.65 -33.67
C PRO A 44 29.40 -31.18 -33.75
N GLY A 45 28.95 -30.34 -32.81
CA GLY A 45 29.46 -28.98 -32.67
C GLY A 45 28.78 -28.23 -31.53
N VAL A 46 29.51 -28.07 -30.43
CA VAL A 46 29.08 -27.34 -29.23
C VAL A 46 28.87 -25.86 -29.57
N ILE A 47 27.66 -25.34 -29.33
CA ILE A 47 27.27 -24.03 -28.75
C ILE A 47 25.74 -23.91 -28.91
N HIS A 48 24.97 -23.94 -27.82
CA HIS A 48 23.54 -23.61 -27.85
C HIS A 48 23.31 -22.21 -27.26
N ALA A 49 22.95 -21.29 -28.14
CA ALA A 49 22.17 -20.10 -27.87
C ALA A 49 20.84 -20.19 -28.64
N ALA A 50 19.79 -19.59 -28.07
CA ALA A 50 18.45 -19.38 -28.62
C ALA A 50 17.64 -20.67 -28.85
N ALA A 51 16.31 -20.76 -28.87
CA ALA A 51 15.15 -19.86 -28.93
C ALA A 51 13.93 -20.84 -28.83
N ALA A 52 12.64 -20.51 -28.72
CA ALA A 52 11.83 -19.31 -28.61
C ALA A 52 10.36 -19.78 -28.49
N CYS A 53 9.46 -18.79 -28.43
CA CYS A 53 8.05 -18.81 -28.80
C CYS A 53 7.06 -19.19 -27.67
N GLY A 54 6.10 -18.34 -27.31
CA GLY A 54 5.74 -17.02 -27.85
C GLY A 54 4.37 -16.62 -27.32
N CYS A 55 4.14 -15.32 -27.18
CA CYS A 55 2.89 -14.63 -27.45
C CYS A 55 3.13 -13.13 -27.18
N ALA A 56 3.07 -12.35 -28.24
CA ALA A 56 3.15 -10.90 -28.26
C ALA A 56 1.74 -10.32 -28.42
N GLU A 57 1.42 -9.29 -27.64
CA GLU A 57 0.52 -8.21 -28.02
C GLU A 57 1.29 -6.92 -27.75
N ALA A 58 1.45 -6.09 -28.78
CA ALA A 58 2.14 -4.81 -28.73
C ALA A 58 1.10 -3.69 -28.81
N ASP A 59 1.24 -2.73 -27.91
CA ASP A 59 0.63 -1.41 -28.03
C ASP A 59 1.75 -0.38 -28.12
N VAL A 60 1.43 0.69 -28.83
CA VAL A 60 2.30 1.71 -29.41
C VAL A 60 2.93 2.60 -28.34
N ASP A 61 4.23 2.87 -28.43
CA ASP A 61 4.79 4.11 -27.89
C ASP A 61 5.96 4.63 -28.73
N ALA A 62 5.84 5.92 -29.05
CA ALA A 62 6.81 6.69 -29.80
C ALA A 62 7.87 7.28 -28.86
N ARG A 63 9.16 7.13 -29.19
CA ARG A 63 10.13 8.22 -29.03
C ARG A 63 11.51 7.96 -29.64
N ALA A 64 12.08 9.09 -30.09
CA ALA A 64 13.49 9.49 -30.10
C ALA A 64 14.24 9.35 -31.43
N GLY A 65 14.46 10.52 -32.07
CA GLY A 65 15.66 10.82 -32.83
C GLY A 65 16.61 11.66 -31.97
N GLN A 66 17.86 11.23 -31.88
CA GLN A 66 19.01 11.89 -31.26
C GLN A 66 20.10 11.99 -32.31
N LEU A 67 20.71 13.18 -32.47
CA LEU A 67 22.07 13.42 -33.00
C LEU A 67 22.47 14.84 -32.50
N ALA A 68 23.70 15.23 -32.20
CA ALA A 68 25.01 14.59 -31.99
C ALA A 68 26.03 15.71 -31.60
N ALA A 69 27.27 15.31 -31.31
CA ALA A 69 28.53 16.09 -31.16
C ALA A 69 28.69 16.85 -29.83
N GLY A 70 29.81 16.78 -29.08
CA GLY A 70 31.26 16.70 -29.36
C GLY A 70 31.88 17.73 -28.38
N ALA A 71 33.08 17.68 -27.81
CA ALA A 71 34.34 17.00 -28.05
C ALA A 71 35.15 17.01 -26.73
N ALA A 72 36.25 16.27 -26.70
CA ALA A 72 37.27 16.21 -25.65
C ALA A 72 38.16 17.47 -25.60
N MET A 73 38.85 17.71 -24.48
CA MET A 73 40.22 18.23 -24.36
C MET A 73 40.75 18.05 -22.92
N ASP A 74 42.02 17.67 -22.84
CA ASP A 74 42.92 17.57 -21.69
C ASP A 74 43.04 18.87 -20.87
N GLU A 75 43.41 18.76 -19.58
CA GLU A 75 44.60 19.41 -18.99
C GLU A 75 44.90 18.89 -17.57
N ASP A 76 46.19 18.91 -17.27
CA ASP A 76 46.91 18.33 -16.12
C ASP A 76 47.28 19.42 -15.09
N VAL A 77 47.45 19.01 -13.82
CA VAL A 77 48.31 19.62 -12.76
C VAL A 77 47.89 20.98 -12.11
N GLN A 78 47.66 21.00 -10.77
CA GLN A 78 48.54 21.56 -9.69
C GLN A 78 47.80 21.89 -8.36
N ASP A 79 48.49 21.67 -7.23
CA ASP A 79 48.18 22.09 -5.84
C ASP A 79 47.98 23.61 -5.69
N ASP A 80 47.06 24.08 -4.84
CA ASP A 80 47.36 24.66 -3.50
C ASP A 80 46.13 25.26 -2.80
N SER A 81 46.27 25.44 -1.49
CA SER A 81 45.29 25.85 -0.49
C SER A 81 44.84 27.33 -0.60
N ASP A 82 43.53 27.65 -0.48
CA ASP A 82 42.96 28.59 0.52
C ASP A 82 41.46 28.96 0.28
N SER A 83 40.68 28.82 1.36
CA SER A 83 39.72 29.80 1.91
C SER A 83 38.88 30.73 1.00
N SER A 84 37.66 30.33 0.64
CA SER A 84 36.39 31.08 0.90
C SER A 84 35.19 30.58 0.08
N PRO A 85 33.96 30.55 0.65
CA PRO A 85 32.78 30.00 -0.02
C PRO A 85 31.99 31.08 -0.80
N GLY A 86 31.90 30.94 -2.12
CA GLY A 86 30.92 31.59 -3.00
C GLY A 86 29.80 30.62 -3.39
N PRO A 87 28.57 31.08 -3.73
CA PRO A 87 27.33 30.39 -3.36
C PRO A 87 26.86 29.32 -4.37
N PRO A 88 26.26 28.20 -3.90
CA PRO A 88 25.48 27.31 -4.74
C PRO A 88 24.00 27.75 -4.76
N ALA A 89 23.71 28.97 -5.21
CA ALA A 89 22.33 29.47 -5.31
C ALA A 89 21.66 29.12 -6.65
N ALA A 90 22.43 28.93 -7.73
CA ALA A 90 21.87 28.77 -9.08
C ALA A 90 21.20 27.40 -9.32
N TRP A 91 21.68 26.33 -8.68
CA TRP A 91 21.09 24.99 -8.83
C TRP A 91 19.81 24.79 -7.99
N HIS A 92 19.68 25.52 -6.87
CA HIS A 92 18.51 25.46 -6.01
C HIS A 92 17.34 26.31 -6.53
N GLN A 93 17.62 27.48 -7.11
CA GLN A 93 16.60 28.32 -7.73
C GLN A 93 15.95 27.62 -8.93
N GLN A 94 16.74 26.97 -9.79
CA GLN A 94 16.22 26.27 -10.98
C GLN A 94 15.36 25.02 -10.65
N ARG A 95 15.49 24.48 -9.43
CA ARG A 95 14.71 23.32 -8.96
C ARG A 95 13.47 23.75 -8.17
N LEU A 96 13.51 24.89 -7.48
CA LEU A 96 12.33 25.54 -6.90
C LEU A 96 11.44 26.15 -7.99
N ASP A 97 12.02 26.72 -9.04
CA ASP A 97 11.27 27.24 -10.20
C ASP A 97 10.62 26.11 -11.01
N ARG A 98 11.27 24.94 -11.12
CA ARG A 98 10.64 23.71 -11.68
C ARG A 98 9.54 23.16 -10.77
N GLY A 99 9.71 23.17 -9.45
CA GLY A 99 8.66 22.76 -8.51
C GLY A 99 7.46 23.73 -8.47
N ALA A 100 7.71 25.03 -8.67
CA ALA A 100 6.69 26.06 -8.80
C ALA A 100 5.97 25.99 -10.17
N GLN A 101 6.68 25.68 -11.25
CA GLN A 101 6.09 25.42 -12.57
C GLN A 101 5.31 24.10 -12.63
N ASP A 102 5.74 23.04 -11.93
CA ASP A 102 5.00 21.78 -11.82
C ASP A 102 3.74 21.91 -10.94
N SER A 103 3.73 22.81 -9.95
CA SER A 103 2.55 23.11 -9.11
C SER A 103 1.56 24.07 -9.76
N LEU A 104 2.01 25.01 -10.61
CA LEU A 104 1.14 25.84 -11.45
C LEU A 104 0.61 25.06 -12.68
N GLY A 105 1.39 24.12 -13.24
CA GLY A 105 0.98 23.27 -14.36
C GLY A 105 -0.03 22.16 -13.98
N ASN A 106 0.14 21.52 -12.82
CA ASN A 106 -0.83 20.54 -12.31
C ASN A 106 -2.06 21.19 -11.66
N GLY A 107 -1.96 22.42 -11.16
CA GLY A 107 -3.10 23.19 -10.69
C GLY A 107 -4.08 23.48 -11.83
N GLY A 108 -3.57 23.88 -13.00
CA GLY A 108 -4.37 24.13 -14.21
C GLY A 108 -5.03 22.88 -14.78
N CYS A 109 -4.30 21.75 -14.88
CA CYS A 109 -4.87 20.50 -15.41
C CYS A 109 -5.88 19.86 -14.45
N ASN A 110 -5.66 19.92 -13.14
CA ASN A 110 -6.62 19.41 -12.15
C ASN A 110 -7.84 20.32 -11.98
N ALA A 111 -7.68 21.65 -12.09
CA ALA A 111 -8.80 22.59 -12.11
C ALA A 111 -9.60 22.49 -13.41
N ALA A 112 -8.95 22.31 -14.56
CA ALA A 112 -9.61 22.06 -15.85
C ALA A 112 -10.33 20.69 -15.87
N ALA A 113 -9.73 19.64 -15.30
CA ALA A 113 -10.38 18.33 -15.15
C ALA A 113 -11.54 18.38 -14.14
N ALA A 114 -11.41 19.16 -13.05
CA ALA A 114 -12.50 19.38 -12.09
C ALA A 114 -13.63 20.24 -12.69
N ALA A 115 -13.30 21.25 -13.50
CA ALA A 115 -14.27 22.06 -14.24
C ALA A 115 -14.94 21.25 -15.37
N ALA A 116 -14.21 20.37 -16.05
CA ALA A 116 -14.75 19.44 -17.03
C ALA A 116 -15.62 18.36 -16.38
N ALA A 117 -15.25 17.84 -15.20
CA ALA A 117 -16.08 16.93 -14.42
C ALA A 117 -17.32 17.63 -13.83
N ALA A 118 -17.21 18.89 -13.40
CA ALA A 118 -18.33 19.71 -12.96
C ALA A 118 -19.26 20.09 -14.13
N SER A 119 -18.69 20.37 -15.31
CA SER A 119 -19.42 20.60 -16.57
C SER A 119 -20.09 19.32 -17.09
N ALA A 120 -19.44 18.15 -16.98
CA ALA A 120 -20.01 16.85 -17.32
C ALA A 120 -21.02 16.34 -16.29
N ALA A 121 -20.92 16.76 -15.03
CA ALA A 121 -21.94 16.54 -14.01
C ALA A 121 -23.15 17.46 -14.22
N ALA A 122 -22.93 18.72 -14.63
CA ALA A 122 -23.97 19.66 -15.04
C ALA A 122 -24.65 19.25 -16.37
N ALA A 123 -23.95 18.51 -17.23
CA ALA A 123 -24.44 17.92 -18.47
C ALA A 123 -24.79 16.43 -18.32
N SER A 124 -25.21 15.98 -17.14
CA SER A 124 -25.77 14.64 -17.01
C SER A 124 -27.12 14.59 -17.71
N ASP A 125 -27.16 13.88 -18.85
CA ASP A 125 -28.38 13.64 -19.61
C ASP A 125 -29.49 13.14 -18.65
N PRO A 126 -30.64 13.83 -18.55
CA PRO A 126 -31.78 13.41 -17.74
C PRO A 126 -32.16 11.93 -17.98
N ALA A 127 -31.93 11.42 -19.20
CA ALA A 127 -32.15 10.02 -19.52
C ALA A 127 -31.21 9.08 -18.75
N VAL A 128 -29.95 9.44 -18.52
CA VAL A 128 -28.98 8.65 -17.75
C VAL A 128 -29.35 8.63 -16.27
N GLN A 129 -29.79 9.76 -15.72
CA GLN A 129 -30.28 9.82 -14.33
C GLN A 129 -31.52 8.96 -14.12
N LEU A 130 -32.45 9.02 -15.07
CA LEU A 130 -33.70 8.24 -15.04
C LEU A 130 -33.44 6.74 -15.25
N LEU A 131 -32.48 6.38 -16.11
CA LEU A 131 -32.03 5.01 -16.29
C LEU A 131 -31.39 4.47 -15.01
N LEU A 132 -30.48 5.23 -14.39
CA LEU A 132 -29.82 4.85 -13.13
C LEU A 132 -30.83 4.68 -12.00
N SER A 133 -31.74 5.64 -11.80
CA SER A 133 -32.77 5.53 -10.75
C SER A 133 -33.70 4.32 -10.90
N ARG A 134 -33.95 3.84 -12.13
CA ARG A 134 -34.73 2.62 -12.38
C ARG A 134 -33.92 1.33 -12.31
N MET A 135 -32.69 1.33 -12.84
CA MET A 135 -31.84 0.15 -12.87
C MET A 135 -31.20 -0.13 -11.52
N TRP A 136 -30.92 0.90 -10.72
CA TRP A 136 -30.19 0.77 -9.47
C TRP A 136 -30.87 -0.11 -8.43
N PRO A 137 -32.18 0.05 -8.13
CA PRO A 137 -32.87 -0.84 -7.20
C PRO A 137 -32.86 -2.29 -7.69
N LEU A 138 -33.01 -2.52 -9.00
CA LEU A 138 -32.97 -3.86 -9.60
C LEU A 138 -31.58 -4.51 -9.45
N LEU A 139 -30.52 -3.77 -9.76
CA LEU A 139 -29.14 -4.21 -9.57
C LEU A 139 -28.84 -4.50 -8.10
N HIS A 140 -29.30 -3.63 -7.21
CA HIS A 140 -29.16 -3.80 -5.77
C HIS A 140 -29.86 -5.07 -5.30
N ASP A 141 -31.12 -5.30 -5.69
CA ASP A 141 -31.90 -6.49 -5.31
C ASP A 141 -31.32 -7.79 -5.87
N ILE A 142 -30.83 -7.79 -7.11
CA ILE A 142 -30.14 -8.95 -7.70
C ILE A 142 -28.91 -9.29 -6.84
N ILE A 143 -28.18 -8.29 -6.37
CA ILE A 143 -26.95 -8.53 -5.62
C ILE A 143 -27.25 -8.92 -4.17
N THR A 144 -28.16 -8.23 -3.50
CA THR A 144 -28.45 -8.47 -2.08
C THR A 144 -29.26 -9.75 -1.90
N GLN A 145 -30.36 -9.91 -2.64
CA GLN A 145 -31.34 -11.00 -2.42
C GLN A 145 -30.91 -12.32 -3.07
N HIS A 146 -30.30 -12.28 -4.26
CA HIS A 146 -29.98 -13.50 -5.01
C HIS A 146 -28.57 -14.03 -4.75
N GLY A 147 -27.83 -13.43 -3.80
CA GLY A 147 -26.53 -13.94 -3.38
C GLY A 147 -25.47 -13.88 -4.48
N ALA A 148 -25.45 -12.80 -5.27
CA ALA A 148 -24.45 -12.61 -6.32
C ALA A 148 -23.02 -12.85 -5.80
N ALA A 149 -22.21 -13.52 -6.61
CA ALA A 149 -20.83 -13.90 -6.30
C ALA A 149 -19.93 -13.73 -7.53
N GLY A 150 -18.61 -13.66 -7.30
CA GLY A 150 -17.59 -13.65 -8.36
C GLY A 150 -17.73 -12.50 -9.36
N ARG A 151 -17.85 -12.80 -10.65
CA ARG A 151 -17.76 -11.80 -11.74
C ARG A 151 -18.87 -10.74 -11.71
N LEU A 152 -20.09 -11.11 -11.28
CA LEU A 152 -21.19 -10.15 -11.21
C LEU A 152 -20.89 -9.06 -10.17
N LEU A 153 -20.38 -9.47 -9.02
CA LEU A 153 -19.89 -8.56 -8.00
C LEU A 153 -18.75 -7.69 -8.55
N TYR A 154 -17.74 -8.28 -9.20
CA TYR A 154 -16.66 -7.51 -9.82
C TYR A 154 -17.17 -6.40 -10.77
N HIS A 155 -18.07 -6.74 -11.69
CA HIS A 155 -18.64 -5.76 -12.62
C HIS A 155 -19.47 -4.69 -11.92
N TYR A 156 -20.24 -5.07 -10.90
CA TYR A 156 -20.96 -4.11 -10.07
C TYR A 156 -20.00 -3.10 -9.43
N GLY A 157 -18.95 -3.56 -8.76
CA GLY A 157 -17.96 -2.68 -8.12
C GLY A 157 -17.27 -1.76 -9.12
N LYS A 158 -16.93 -2.27 -10.30
CA LYS A 158 -16.32 -1.48 -11.38
C LYS A 158 -17.27 -0.40 -11.89
N CYS A 159 -18.54 -0.73 -12.15
CA CYS A 159 -19.56 0.23 -12.54
C CYS A 159 -19.75 1.32 -11.47
N CYS A 160 -19.84 0.94 -10.20
CA CYS A 160 -19.95 1.88 -9.08
C CYS A 160 -18.73 2.82 -9.00
N SER A 161 -17.52 2.27 -9.10
CA SER A 161 -16.28 3.05 -9.05
C SER A 161 -16.20 4.06 -10.21
N GLN A 162 -16.56 3.65 -11.42
CA GLN A 162 -16.57 4.54 -12.59
C GLN A 162 -17.65 5.62 -12.47
N LEU A 163 -18.86 5.27 -12.04
CA LEU A 163 -19.93 6.24 -11.81
C LEU A 163 -19.55 7.28 -10.76
N LEU A 164 -18.95 6.86 -9.65
CA LEU A 164 -18.45 7.78 -8.61
C LEU A 164 -17.39 8.72 -9.17
N LYS A 165 -16.49 8.25 -10.04
CA LYS A 165 -15.41 9.06 -10.62
C LYS A 165 -15.91 10.07 -11.67
N VAL A 166 -16.87 9.66 -12.51
CA VAL A 166 -17.32 10.44 -13.67
C VAL A 166 -18.50 11.35 -13.31
N GLN A 167 -19.49 10.84 -12.57
CA GLN A 167 -20.70 11.56 -12.19
C GLN A 167 -21.10 11.24 -10.73
N PRO A 168 -20.33 11.75 -9.75
CA PRO A 168 -20.57 11.44 -8.34
C PRO A 168 -21.97 11.82 -7.87
N GLY A 169 -22.55 12.90 -8.41
CA GLY A 169 -23.88 13.38 -8.04
C GLY A 169 -25.01 12.34 -8.22
N LEU A 170 -24.85 11.36 -9.11
CA LEU A 170 -25.85 10.32 -9.32
C LEU A 170 -25.81 9.21 -8.27
N LEU A 171 -24.61 8.86 -7.80
CA LEU A 171 -24.43 7.74 -6.88
C LEU A 171 -24.31 8.17 -5.41
N LEU A 172 -23.95 9.42 -5.14
CA LEU A 172 -23.82 9.96 -3.79
C LEU A 172 -25.07 9.79 -2.92
N PRO A 173 -26.31 10.05 -3.40
CA PRO A 173 -27.52 9.79 -2.63
C PRO A 173 -27.73 8.31 -2.27
N GLN A 174 -27.17 7.41 -3.07
CA GLN A 174 -27.27 5.96 -2.90
C GLN A 174 -26.01 5.37 -2.26
N LEU A 175 -25.03 6.20 -1.85
CA LEU A 175 -23.72 5.74 -1.40
C LEU A 175 -23.83 4.76 -0.24
N GLN A 176 -24.71 5.02 0.72
CA GLN A 176 -24.92 4.10 1.85
C GLN A 176 -25.33 2.70 1.37
N GLN A 177 -26.24 2.60 0.40
CA GLN A 177 -26.70 1.33 -0.16
C GLN A 177 -25.57 0.62 -0.93
N VAL A 178 -24.79 1.37 -1.72
CA VAL A 178 -23.61 0.85 -2.43
C VAL A 178 -22.64 0.21 -1.42
N LEU A 179 -22.31 0.95 -0.36
CA LEU A 179 -21.35 0.51 0.64
C LEU A 179 -21.86 -0.70 1.42
N GLN A 180 -23.15 -0.76 1.76
CA GLN A 180 -23.76 -1.94 2.38
C GLN A 180 -23.63 -3.18 1.50
N VAL A 181 -23.82 -3.06 0.18
CA VAL A 181 -23.61 -4.17 -0.76
C VAL A 181 -22.16 -4.61 -0.76
N VAL A 182 -21.22 -3.68 -0.76
CA VAL A 182 -19.79 -4.02 -0.77
C VAL A 182 -19.40 -4.72 0.53
N VAL A 183 -19.87 -4.25 1.69
CA VAL A 183 -19.64 -4.88 2.99
C VAL A 183 -20.25 -6.29 3.02
N ALA A 184 -21.51 -6.46 2.60
CA ALA A 184 -22.16 -7.76 2.54
C ALA A 184 -21.50 -8.71 1.53
N GLY A 185 -20.96 -8.16 0.44
CA GLY A 185 -20.18 -8.89 -0.56
C GLY A 185 -18.83 -9.36 -0.05
N ALA A 186 -18.20 -8.64 0.90
CA ALA A 186 -16.89 -8.97 1.45
C ALA A 186 -16.84 -10.37 2.09
N ALA A 187 -17.95 -10.80 2.70
CA ALA A 187 -18.07 -12.11 3.34
C ALA A 187 -18.35 -13.26 2.34
N ARG A 188 -18.61 -12.95 1.07
CA ARG A 188 -19.00 -13.94 0.05
C ARG A 188 -17.80 -14.47 -0.73
N PRO A 189 -17.84 -15.73 -1.21
CA PRO A 189 -16.82 -16.28 -2.11
C PRO A 189 -16.60 -15.39 -3.34
N GLY A 190 -15.35 -14.98 -3.57
CA GLY A 190 -14.97 -14.11 -4.69
C GLY A 190 -15.44 -12.64 -4.55
N GLY A 191 -16.01 -12.24 -3.42
CA GLY A 191 -16.42 -10.86 -3.17
C GLY A 191 -15.28 -9.91 -2.83
N CYS A 192 -14.07 -10.42 -2.59
CA CYS A 192 -12.91 -9.60 -2.22
C CYS A 192 -12.54 -8.56 -3.30
N SER A 193 -12.85 -8.84 -4.57
CA SER A 193 -12.61 -7.91 -5.68
C SER A 193 -13.47 -6.64 -5.61
N LEU A 194 -14.57 -6.66 -4.85
CA LEU A 194 -15.42 -5.49 -4.62
C LEU A 194 -14.85 -4.49 -3.62
N LEU A 195 -13.92 -4.91 -2.77
CA LEU A 195 -13.57 -4.14 -1.57
C LEU A 195 -12.81 -2.85 -1.90
N ALA A 196 -11.89 -2.89 -2.87
CA ALA A 196 -10.98 -1.77 -3.09
C ALA A 196 -11.58 -0.65 -3.94
N GLU A 197 -12.13 -0.97 -5.12
CA GLU A 197 -12.43 0.03 -6.16
C GLU A 197 -13.58 1.00 -5.84
N PRO A 198 -14.78 0.54 -5.42
CA PRO A 198 -15.89 1.45 -5.10
C PRO A 198 -15.62 2.24 -3.82
N PHE A 199 -15.05 1.63 -2.78
CA PHE A 199 -14.69 2.36 -1.57
C PHE A 199 -13.59 3.40 -1.82
N ALA A 200 -12.53 3.06 -2.55
CA ALA A 200 -11.46 4.01 -2.86
C ALA A 200 -12.01 5.20 -3.65
N ALA A 201 -12.86 4.94 -4.66
CA ALA A 201 -13.53 6.01 -5.40
C ALA A 201 -14.42 6.87 -4.50
N ALA A 202 -15.19 6.28 -3.59
CA ALA A 202 -16.01 7.02 -2.63
C ALA A 202 -15.15 7.91 -1.71
N ILE A 203 -14.05 7.37 -1.18
CA ILE A 203 -13.11 8.12 -0.33
C ILE A 203 -12.49 9.29 -1.12
N GLU A 204 -12.00 9.04 -2.33
CA GLU A 204 -11.41 10.08 -3.18
C GLU A 204 -12.41 11.19 -3.50
N VAL A 205 -13.64 10.84 -3.86
CA VAL A 205 -14.69 11.80 -4.22
C VAL A 205 -15.13 12.62 -3.00
N CYS A 206 -15.47 11.96 -1.88
CA CYS A 206 -15.96 12.65 -0.69
C CYS A 206 -14.87 13.47 0.02
N CYS A 207 -13.60 13.10 -0.14
CA CYS A 207 -12.49 13.76 0.55
C CYS A 207 -11.67 14.73 -0.32
N ARG A 208 -11.97 14.87 -1.62
CA ARG A 208 -11.32 15.87 -2.49
C ARG A 208 -11.60 17.29 -1.99
N GLN A 209 -10.56 18.12 -2.04
CA GLN A 209 -10.64 19.53 -1.64
C GLN A 209 -11.57 20.30 -2.59
N GLY A 210 -12.47 21.13 -2.05
CA GLY A 210 -13.31 22.04 -2.82
C GLY A 210 -14.82 21.71 -2.90
N SER A 211 -15.27 20.49 -2.59
CA SER A 211 -16.71 20.21 -2.57
C SER A 211 -17.31 20.53 -1.19
N GLY A 212 -17.85 21.74 -1.02
CA GLY A 212 -18.57 22.15 0.20
C GLY A 212 -19.85 21.36 0.50
N VAL A 213 -20.26 20.45 -0.39
CA VAL A 213 -21.57 19.78 -0.39
C VAL A 213 -21.56 18.39 0.27
N LEU A 214 -20.40 17.82 0.65
CA LEU A 214 -20.27 16.36 0.88
C LEU A 214 -19.88 15.90 2.29
N LEU A 215 -20.09 16.72 3.32
CA LEU A 215 -19.76 16.35 4.71
C LEU A 215 -20.62 15.18 5.25
N ASP A 216 -21.88 15.05 4.83
CA ASP A 216 -22.79 14.03 5.36
C ASP A 216 -22.44 12.61 4.90
N SER A 217 -21.96 12.46 3.66
CA SER A 217 -21.61 11.15 3.07
C SER A 217 -20.40 10.49 3.72
N GLY A 218 -19.53 11.27 4.39
CA GLY A 218 -18.35 10.76 5.09
C GLY A 218 -18.70 9.78 6.22
N SER A 219 -19.83 10.02 6.90
CA SER A 219 -20.30 9.15 7.98
C SER A 219 -20.60 7.72 7.49
N HIS A 220 -21.19 7.59 6.30
CA HIS A 220 -21.48 6.29 5.68
C HIS A 220 -20.21 5.52 5.33
N ILE A 221 -19.16 6.22 4.88
CA ILE A 221 -17.86 5.60 4.60
C ILE A 221 -17.26 5.03 5.89
N VAL A 222 -17.23 5.84 6.96
CA VAL A 222 -16.68 5.40 8.25
C VAL A 222 -17.47 4.23 8.82
N GLN A 223 -18.81 4.29 8.79
CA GLN A 223 -19.67 3.20 9.25
C GLN A 223 -19.41 1.90 8.47
N ALA A 224 -19.31 1.98 7.14
CA ALA A 224 -19.05 0.80 6.31
C ALA A 224 -17.64 0.21 6.55
N LEU A 225 -16.63 1.06 6.77
CA LEU A 225 -15.29 0.61 7.15
C LEU A 225 -15.27 -0.07 8.53
N GLN A 226 -16.09 0.37 9.48
CA GLN A 226 -16.25 -0.31 10.77
C GLN A 226 -16.92 -1.67 10.61
N GLN A 227 -17.99 -1.74 9.80
CA GLN A 227 -18.69 -3.00 9.54
C GLN A 227 -17.81 -4.02 8.83
N LEU A 228 -16.88 -3.60 7.97
CA LEU A 228 -15.88 -4.50 7.38
C LEU A 228 -15.05 -5.21 8.44
N TRP A 229 -14.66 -4.52 9.53
CA TRP A 229 -13.91 -5.13 10.63
C TRP A 229 -14.74 -6.08 11.50
N CYS A 230 -16.07 -6.05 11.38
CA CYS A 230 -16.95 -7.05 12.00
C CYS A 230 -17.00 -8.36 11.19
N VAL A 231 -16.42 -8.42 9.99
CA VAL A 231 -16.31 -9.66 9.22
C VAL A 231 -15.12 -10.46 9.73
N ASP A 232 -15.35 -11.70 10.20
CA ASP A 232 -14.32 -12.55 10.81
C ASP A 232 -13.07 -12.72 9.93
N ALA A 233 -13.26 -12.91 8.62
CA ALA A 233 -12.17 -13.05 7.67
C ALA A 233 -11.28 -11.80 7.58
N VAL A 234 -11.87 -10.61 7.76
CA VAL A 234 -11.15 -9.33 7.79
C VAL A 234 -10.42 -9.16 9.12
N ALA A 235 -11.10 -9.42 10.24
CA ALA A 235 -10.49 -9.36 11.57
C ALA A 235 -9.29 -10.32 11.71
N ALA A 236 -9.38 -11.51 11.10
CA ALA A 236 -8.32 -12.51 11.07
C ALA A 236 -7.02 -12.02 10.42
N LEU A 237 -7.04 -10.97 9.58
CA LEU A 237 -5.84 -10.41 8.95
C LEU A 237 -4.84 -9.80 9.94
N THR A 238 -5.27 -9.53 11.17
CA THR A 238 -4.38 -9.10 12.26
C THR A 238 -3.47 -10.23 12.77
N GLN A 239 -3.82 -11.48 12.50
CA GLN A 239 -3.08 -12.64 12.96
C GLN A 239 -1.84 -12.92 12.08
N PRO A 240 -0.77 -13.50 12.66
CA PRO A 240 0.40 -13.92 11.89
C PRO A 240 0.05 -14.89 10.76
N GLY A 241 0.63 -14.72 9.57
CA GLY A 241 0.42 -15.62 8.42
C GLY A 241 -0.89 -15.41 7.66
N ALA A 242 -1.80 -14.54 8.13
CA ALA A 242 -3.10 -14.33 7.50
C ALA A 242 -3.01 -13.80 6.05
N GLY A 243 -1.95 -13.03 5.74
CA GLY A 243 -1.71 -12.54 4.38
C GLY A 243 -1.40 -13.64 3.35
N ASP A 244 -0.81 -14.77 3.78
CA ASP A 244 -0.60 -15.95 2.93
C ASP A 244 -1.83 -16.87 2.90
N ALA A 245 -2.62 -16.90 3.98
CA ALA A 245 -3.85 -17.67 4.04
C ALA A 245 -4.98 -17.10 3.16
N ALA A 246 -5.06 -15.77 3.03
CA ALA A 246 -6.13 -15.09 2.30
C ALA A 246 -5.61 -13.90 1.44
N PRO A 247 -4.73 -14.13 0.45
CA PRO A 247 -4.10 -13.05 -0.31
C PRO A 247 -5.11 -12.23 -1.13
N ASP A 248 -6.15 -12.88 -1.65
CA ASP A 248 -7.21 -12.24 -2.45
C ASP A 248 -8.04 -11.25 -1.63
N LEU A 249 -8.15 -11.44 -0.31
CA LEU A 249 -8.79 -10.53 0.63
C LEU A 249 -7.82 -9.46 1.11
N ALA A 250 -6.62 -9.87 1.51
CA ALA A 250 -5.62 -9.00 2.11
C ALA A 250 -5.17 -7.89 1.15
N GLU A 251 -4.88 -8.22 -0.11
CA GLU A 251 -4.41 -7.22 -1.08
C GLU A 251 -5.40 -6.05 -1.31
N PRO A 252 -6.66 -6.28 -1.69
CA PRO A 252 -7.61 -5.19 -1.92
C PRO A 252 -7.95 -4.43 -0.63
N LEU A 253 -8.02 -5.12 0.51
CA LEU A 253 -8.30 -4.47 1.79
C LEU A 253 -7.16 -3.53 2.21
N LEU A 254 -5.91 -3.96 2.10
CA LEU A 254 -4.74 -3.12 2.40
C LEU A 254 -4.65 -1.92 1.45
N LYS A 255 -4.99 -2.10 0.17
CA LYS A 255 -5.09 -1.00 -0.81
C LYS A 255 -6.18 0.00 -0.44
N LEU A 256 -7.35 -0.50 -0.03
CA LEU A 256 -8.44 0.34 0.49
C LEU A 256 -7.97 1.19 1.66
N TYR A 257 -7.38 0.58 2.70
CA TYR A 257 -6.92 1.35 3.86
C TYR A 257 -5.73 2.26 3.53
N THR A 258 -4.91 1.92 2.52
CA THR A 258 -3.89 2.85 2.00
C THR A 258 -4.55 4.11 1.41
N CYS A 259 -5.62 3.94 0.62
CA CYS A 259 -6.42 5.04 0.09
C CYS A 259 -7.06 5.86 1.22
N PHE A 260 -7.64 5.19 2.22
CA PHE A 260 -8.23 5.83 3.39
C PHE A 260 -7.21 6.64 4.21
N ALA A 261 -6.00 6.13 4.42
CA ALA A 261 -4.94 6.85 5.11
C ALA A 261 -4.50 8.09 4.31
N LYS A 262 -4.34 7.98 2.99
CA LYS A 262 -3.86 9.09 2.14
C LYS A 262 -4.90 10.19 1.94
N HIS A 263 -6.12 9.80 1.61
CA HIS A 263 -7.16 10.70 1.12
C HIS A 263 -8.23 11.00 2.18
N GLY A 264 -8.42 10.12 3.17
CA GLY A 264 -9.47 10.23 4.19
C GLY A 264 -9.23 11.28 5.29
N ARG A 265 -8.32 12.25 5.11
CA ARG A 265 -7.92 13.22 6.15
C ARG A 265 -9.11 13.93 6.80
N ARG A 266 -10.09 14.33 5.99
CA ARG A 266 -11.32 14.98 6.46
C ARG A 266 -12.17 14.07 7.35
N LEU A 267 -12.07 12.76 7.16
CA LEU A 267 -12.79 11.75 7.92
C LEU A 267 -12.07 11.39 9.23
N HIS A 268 -10.76 11.65 9.34
CA HIS A 268 -9.92 11.29 10.49
C HIS A 268 -10.24 12.05 11.79
N ALA A 269 -11.31 12.84 11.84
CA ALA A 269 -11.64 13.69 12.98
C ALA A 269 -12.21 12.93 14.19
N SER A 270 -12.57 11.65 14.02
CA SER A 270 -13.27 10.87 15.04
C SER A 270 -12.42 9.76 15.64
N SER A 271 -12.64 9.46 16.92
CA SER A 271 -12.01 8.32 17.61
C SER A 271 -12.28 6.99 16.88
N ALA A 272 -13.47 6.86 16.28
CA ALA A 272 -13.83 5.75 15.41
C ALA A 272 -12.83 5.54 14.26
N THR A 273 -12.48 6.60 13.53
CA THR A 273 -11.53 6.50 12.42
C THR A 273 -10.10 6.17 12.83
N VAL A 274 -9.67 6.63 14.01
CA VAL A 274 -8.39 6.24 14.60
C VAL A 274 -8.38 4.76 14.96
N GLY A 275 -9.48 4.24 15.51
CA GLY A 275 -9.64 2.80 15.79
C GLY A 275 -9.53 1.93 14.53
N ILE A 276 -10.16 2.37 13.43
CA ILE A 276 -10.08 1.67 12.13
C ILE A 276 -8.63 1.66 11.60
N LEU A 277 -7.93 2.79 11.64
CA LEU A 277 -6.54 2.85 11.19
C LEU A 277 -5.60 2.02 12.08
N ARG A 278 -5.87 1.92 13.38
CA ARG A 278 -5.14 1.04 14.29
C ARG A 278 -5.26 -0.42 13.86
N GLN A 279 -6.48 -0.92 13.65
CA GLN A 279 -6.72 -2.28 13.18
C GLN A 279 -6.08 -2.55 11.81
N ALA A 280 -6.21 -1.60 10.88
CA ALA A 280 -5.60 -1.69 9.56
C ALA A 280 -4.06 -1.72 9.62
N THR A 281 -3.45 -0.96 10.53
CA THR A 281 -2.00 -0.94 10.75
C THR A 281 -1.53 -2.27 11.32
N ALA A 282 -2.23 -2.83 12.30
CA ALA A 282 -1.93 -4.15 12.85
C ALA A 282 -2.01 -5.26 11.79
N ALA A 283 -3.04 -5.25 10.94
CA ALA A 283 -3.17 -6.18 9.83
C ALA A 283 -2.05 -6.00 8.79
N ALA A 284 -1.70 -4.76 8.45
CA ALA A 284 -0.58 -4.48 7.55
C ALA A 284 0.74 -5.00 8.11
N ALA A 285 1.01 -4.79 9.40
CA ALA A 285 2.20 -5.29 10.07
C ALA A 285 2.29 -6.83 10.00
N SER A 286 1.18 -7.52 10.26
CA SER A 286 1.12 -9.00 10.15
C SER A 286 1.22 -9.51 8.71
N CYS A 287 0.74 -8.75 7.72
CA CYS A 287 0.80 -9.12 6.30
C CYS A 287 2.13 -8.75 5.60
N ALA A 288 2.94 -7.85 6.16
CA ALA A 288 4.15 -7.36 5.51
C ALA A 288 5.21 -8.47 5.28
N GLY A 289 5.25 -9.46 6.17
CA GLY A 289 6.14 -10.62 6.11
C GLY A 289 5.67 -11.79 5.25
N CYS A 290 4.50 -11.70 4.59
CA CYS A 290 3.95 -12.81 3.82
C CYS A 290 4.79 -13.15 2.57
N CYS A 291 4.61 -14.36 2.04
CA CYS A 291 5.25 -14.82 0.80
C CYS A 291 4.65 -14.12 -0.44
N HIS A 292 3.37 -13.74 -0.38
CA HIS A 292 2.68 -13.13 -1.52
C HIS A 292 3.15 -11.68 -1.79
N ARG A 293 3.94 -11.50 -2.86
CA ARG A 293 4.59 -10.21 -3.22
C ARG A 293 3.64 -9.01 -3.24
N LYS A 294 2.43 -9.16 -3.80
CA LYS A 294 1.48 -8.04 -3.91
C LYS A 294 0.88 -7.65 -2.56
N VAL A 295 0.63 -8.63 -1.69
CA VAL A 295 0.08 -8.39 -0.34
C VAL A 295 1.13 -7.68 0.51
N ALA A 296 2.36 -8.19 0.54
CA ALA A 296 3.48 -7.53 1.24
C ALA A 296 3.73 -6.10 0.72
N SER A 297 3.67 -5.90 -0.59
CA SER A 297 3.82 -4.60 -1.23
C SER A 297 2.72 -3.62 -0.82
N SER A 298 1.46 -4.07 -0.74
CA SER A 298 0.31 -3.29 -0.28
C SER A 298 0.37 -3.00 1.22
N ALA A 299 0.81 -3.97 2.04
CA ALA A 299 1.05 -3.81 3.46
C ALA A 299 2.08 -2.71 3.75
N LEU A 300 3.25 -2.77 3.12
CA LEU A 300 4.27 -1.72 3.27
C LEU A 300 3.79 -0.35 2.77
N SER A 301 2.93 -0.32 1.73
CA SER A 301 2.33 0.93 1.27
C SER A 301 1.35 1.54 2.28
N LEU A 302 0.59 0.72 3.00
CA LEU A 302 -0.24 1.19 4.11
C LEU A 302 0.61 1.66 5.31
N LEU A 303 1.62 0.88 5.68
CA LEU A 303 2.55 1.21 6.77
C LEU A 303 3.33 2.53 6.53
N SER A 304 3.56 2.91 5.27
CA SER A 304 4.13 4.23 4.91
C SER A 304 3.04 5.32 4.85
N ALA A 305 1.83 4.99 4.39
CA ALA A 305 0.76 5.97 4.25
C ALA A 305 0.29 6.57 5.59
N VAL A 306 0.28 5.79 6.68
CA VAL A 306 -0.18 6.24 8.00
C VAL A 306 0.76 7.32 8.60
N PRO A 307 2.09 7.11 8.70
CA PRO A 307 3.03 8.16 9.10
C PRO A 307 2.98 9.40 8.20
N VAL A 308 2.91 9.22 6.87
CA VAL A 308 2.82 10.35 5.93
C VAL A 308 1.55 11.18 6.15
N ALA A 309 0.43 10.52 6.46
CA ALA A 309 -0.82 11.21 6.80
C ALA A 309 -0.69 11.98 8.12
N ALA A 310 -0.04 11.40 9.13
CA ALA A 310 0.24 12.06 10.41
C ALA A 310 1.22 13.24 10.29
N SER A 311 2.09 13.22 9.27
CA SER A 311 3.05 14.31 9.03
C SER A 311 2.50 15.52 8.31
N CYS A 312 1.25 15.46 7.85
CA CYS A 312 0.62 16.57 7.17
C CYS A 312 -0.10 17.48 8.15
N GLU A 313 0.09 18.79 7.99
CA GLU A 313 -0.56 19.79 8.82
C GLU A 313 -2.09 19.75 8.67
N GLY A 314 -2.80 19.83 9.80
CA GLY A 314 -4.26 19.84 9.82
C GLY A 314 -4.84 19.63 11.21
N PRO A 315 -6.15 19.87 11.38
CA PRO A 315 -6.81 19.75 12.69
C PRO A 315 -6.80 18.31 13.24
N GLN A 316 -6.71 17.29 12.37
CA GLN A 316 -6.61 15.88 12.76
C GLN A 316 -5.19 15.38 13.02
N GLN A 317 -4.17 16.21 12.78
CA GLN A 317 -2.76 15.80 12.82
C GLN A 317 -2.38 15.17 14.18
N ARG A 318 -2.81 15.78 15.28
CA ARG A 318 -2.51 15.31 16.65
C ARG A 318 -2.98 13.88 16.90
N GLN A 319 -4.22 13.55 16.52
CA GLN A 319 -4.78 12.21 16.73
C GLN A 319 -4.04 11.15 15.91
N LEU A 320 -3.62 11.49 14.69
CA LEU A 320 -2.82 10.60 13.84
C LEU A 320 -1.39 10.45 14.37
N LEU A 321 -0.78 11.50 14.90
CA LEU A 321 0.52 11.42 15.58
C LEU A 321 0.44 10.53 16.82
N GLU A 322 -0.59 10.68 17.65
CA GLU A 322 -0.84 9.81 18.81
C GLU A 322 -1.00 8.33 18.39
N LEU A 323 -1.72 8.08 17.29
CA LEU A 323 -1.85 6.75 16.71
C LEU A 323 -0.49 6.18 16.27
N VAL A 324 0.30 6.94 15.51
CA VAL A 324 1.63 6.51 15.05
C VAL A 324 2.55 6.25 16.25
N CYS A 325 2.48 7.09 17.28
CA CYS A 325 3.24 6.88 18.51
C CYS A 325 2.89 5.57 19.20
N ALA A 326 1.60 5.26 19.29
CA ALA A 326 1.10 4.03 19.91
C ALA A 326 1.32 2.77 19.03
N GLN A 327 1.49 2.93 17.71
CA GLN A 327 1.62 1.82 16.75
C GLN A 327 3.01 1.71 16.13
N GLY A 328 3.97 2.56 16.53
CA GLY A 328 5.28 2.64 15.88
C GLY A 328 6.04 1.32 15.93
N ALA A 329 5.96 0.60 17.05
CA ALA A 329 6.55 -0.74 17.17
C ALA A 329 5.91 -1.76 16.21
N ASP A 330 4.59 -1.72 15.99
CA ASP A 330 3.91 -2.60 15.03
C ASP A 330 4.29 -2.27 13.59
N ILE A 331 4.39 -0.98 13.25
CA ILE A 331 4.85 -0.54 11.93
C ILE A 331 6.26 -1.07 11.65
N VAL A 332 7.18 -0.86 12.58
CA VAL A 332 8.57 -1.34 12.47
C VAL A 332 8.63 -2.87 12.46
N ARG A 333 7.78 -3.56 13.24
CA ARG A 333 7.64 -5.03 13.23
C ARG A 333 7.25 -5.53 11.83
N GLY A 334 6.35 -4.85 11.15
CA GLY A 334 5.99 -5.16 9.76
C GLY A 334 7.18 -4.98 8.80
N VAL A 335 7.97 -3.93 8.98
CA VAL A 335 9.18 -3.69 8.17
C VAL A 335 10.21 -4.80 8.37
N ILE A 336 10.52 -5.17 9.62
CA ILE A 336 11.45 -6.26 9.93
C ILE A 336 10.90 -7.58 9.37
N GLY A 337 9.60 -7.85 9.54
CA GLY A 337 8.94 -9.02 8.98
C GLY A 337 9.09 -9.11 7.45
N ALA A 338 8.97 -7.99 6.74
CA ALA A 338 9.17 -7.96 5.30
C ALA A 338 10.63 -8.24 4.87
N LEU A 339 11.61 -7.87 5.71
CA LEU A 339 13.03 -8.12 5.47
C LEU A 339 13.47 -9.54 5.82
N LEU A 340 12.72 -10.21 6.70
CA LEU A 340 12.89 -11.64 7.02
C LEU A 340 12.11 -12.56 6.08
N ALA A 341 11.20 -12.02 5.27
CA ALA A 341 10.35 -12.80 4.38
C ALA A 341 11.13 -13.44 3.22
N PRO A 342 10.57 -14.46 2.56
CA PRO A 342 11.11 -14.98 1.31
C PRO A 342 11.20 -13.87 0.26
N SER A 343 12.37 -13.73 -0.36
CA SER A 343 12.70 -12.65 -1.30
C SER A 343 12.51 -11.23 -0.70
N PRO A 344 13.40 -10.82 0.21
CA PRO A 344 13.30 -9.52 0.88
C PRO A 344 13.81 -8.35 0.02
N LEU A 345 14.73 -8.59 -0.91
CA LEU A 345 15.37 -7.55 -1.73
C LEU A 345 14.38 -6.69 -2.54
N PRO A 346 13.33 -7.23 -3.19
CA PRO A 346 12.31 -6.43 -3.87
C PRO A 346 11.52 -5.50 -2.94
N ARG A 347 11.54 -5.75 -1.62
CA ARG A 347 10.78 -5.00 -0.60
C ARG A 347 11.63 -3.92 0.07
N LEU A 348 12.95 -4.03 -0.05
CA LEU A 348 13.95 -3.17 0.59
C LEU A 348 13.68 -1.67 0.41
N GLN A 349 13.31 -1.25 -0.81
CA GLN A 349 13.04 0.16 -1.09
C GLN A 349 11.86 0.67 -0.28
N LYS A 350 10.75 -0.08 -0.23
CA LYS A 350 9.56 0.31 0.53
C LYS A 350 9.81 0.22 2.04
N ALA A 351 10.51 -0.82 2.50
CA ALA A 351 10.93 -0.97 3.89
C ALA A 351 11.76 0.24 4.36
N SER A 352 12.75 0.66 3.56
CA SER A 352 13.56 1.85 3.87
C SER A 352 12.72 3.14 3.90
N ALA A 353 11.75 3.28 2.99
CA ALA A 353 10.87 4.44 2.96
C ALA A 353 10.00 4.54 4.23
N VAL A 354 9.42 3.41 4.68
CA VAL A 354 8.63 3.38 5.93
C VAL A 354 9.47 3.85 7.12
N LEU A 355 10.71 3.38 7.28
CA LEU A 355 11.57 3.80 8.40
C LEU A 355 11.95 5.29 8.33
N LEU A 356 12.13 5.83 7.13
CA LEU A 356 12.36 7.26 6.94
C LEU A 356 11.13 8.10 7.29
N ASP A 357 9.93 7.63 6.90
CA ASP A 357 8.66 8.27 7.26
C ASP A 357 8.45 8.25 8.79
N MET A 358 8.74 7.13 9.45
CA MET A 358 8.70 7.00 10.90
C MET A 358 9.70 7.92 11.62
N ALA A 359 10.92 8.05 11.08
CA ALA A 359 11.91 8.99 11.63
C ALA A 359 11.46 10.45 11.49
N GLY A 360 10.79 10.80 10.39
CA GLY A 360 10.18 12.11 10.19
C GLY A 360 9.06 12.40 11.18
N VAL A 361 8.20 11.42 11.49
CA VAL A 361 7.18 11.55 12.53
C VAL A 361 7.81 11.73 13.92
N ALA A 362 8.84 10.95 14.25
CA ALA A 362 9.53 11.07 15.53
C ALA A 362 10.14 12.49 15.72
N ASP A 363 10.71 13.06 14.65
CA ASP A 363 11.24 14.43 14.65
C ASP A 363 10.14 15.47 14.89
N GLN A 364 9.00 15.31 14.23
CA GLN A 364 7.83 16.17 14.42
C GLN A 364 7.26 16.09 15.84
N VAL A 365 7.19 14.90 16.44
CA VAL A 365 6.74 14.70 17.82
C VAL A 365 7.66 15.40 18.80
N SER A 366 8.98 15.25 18.63
CA SER A 366 9.97 15.94 19.45
C SER A 366 9.92 17.46 19.32
N SER A 367 9.68 17.97 18.11
CA SER A 367 9.52 19.39 17.85
C SER A 367 8.18 19.94 18.37
N SER A 368 7.16 19.08 18.42
CA SER A 368 5.79 19.39 18.84
C SER A 368 5.50 18.97 20.28
N SER A 369 6.52 18.73 21.11
CA SER A 369 6.38 18.16 22.47
C SER A 369 5.47 18.98 23.41
N GLY A 370 5.16 20.24 23.07
CA GLY A 370 4.12 21.05 23.73
C GLY A 370 2.66 20.64 23.42
N LEU A 371 2.41 19.86 22.36
CA LEU A 371 1.06 19.48 21.92
C LEU A 371 0.57 18.16 22.50
N LEU A 372 1.43 17.21 22.90
CA LEU A 372 1.00 15.87 23.34
C LEU A 372 0.88 15.72 24.87
N ASN A 373 1.45 16.64 25.65
CA ASN A 373 1.42 16.59 27.11
C ASN A 373 0.08 17.11 27.67
N ASN A 374 -0.96 16.28 27.67
CA ASN A 374 -2.15 16.46 28.53
C ASN A 374 -2.48 15.23 29.39
N ASN A 375 -1.69 14.16 29.33
CA ASN A 375 -1.87 12.98 30.18
C ASN A 375 -0.60 12.72 31.01
N GLY A 376 -0.55 13.29 32.23
CA GLY A 376 0.14 12.70 33.37
C GLY A 376 1.66 12.86 33.51
N ALA A 377 2.06 13.85 34.32
CA ALA A 377 3.00 13.70 35.44
C ALA A 377 4.54 13.52 35.25
N LEU A 378 5.17 13.92 34.14
CA LEU A 378 6.66 13.89 34.07
C LEU A 378 7.35 15.11 33.41
N ALA A 379 6.71 16.28 33.35
CA ALA A 379 7.32 17.47 32.75
C ALA A 379 7.14 18.72 33.61
N ALA A 380 7.65 18.69 34.84
CA ALA A 380 7.89 19.90 35.61
C ALA A 380 9.41 20.15 35.70
N GLY A 381 9.87 21.12 34.91
CA GLY A 381 11.08 21.88 35.19
C GLY A 381 12.40 21.28 34.72
N MET A 382 12.72 21.42 33.42
CA MET A 382 14.07 21.82 33.00
C MET A 382 14.00 22.50 31.63
N GLN A 383 14.34 23.79 31.61
CA GLN A 383 14.80 24.48 30.40
C GLN A 383 16.01 23.72 29.85
N SER A 384 15.88 23.09 28.69
CA SER A 384 17.04 22.52 27.99
C SER A 384 16.79 22.48 26.49
N GLN A 385 17.49 23.36 25.77
CA GLN A 385 17.55 23.41 24.30
C GLN A 385 18.13 22.13 23.67
N HIS A 386 18.62 21.16 24.45
CA HIS A 386 19.14 19.87 24.00
C HIS A 386 18.15 18.70 24.11
N LEU A 387 16.96 18.89 24.69
CA LEU A 387 16.00 17.79 24.94
C LEU A 387 15.35 17.11 23.70
N PRO A 388 15.01 17.81 22.59
CA PRO A 388 14.14 17.21 21.56
C PRO A 388 14.83 16.07 20.81
N GLN A 389 16.15 16.12 20.66
CA GLN A 389 16.92 15.09 19.96
C GLN A 389 17.00 13.78 20.76
N GLN A 390 17.23 13.87 22.08
CA GLN A 390 17.30 12.70 22.94
C GLN A 390 15.93 12.00 22.99
N GLN A 391 14.84 12.78 23.01
CA GLN A 391 13.47 12.25 22.96
C GLN A 391 13.17 11.53 21.64
N GLN A 392 13.62 12.09 20.49
CA GLN A 392 13.43 11.46 19.18
C GLN A 392 14.15 10.10 19.12
N GLN A 393 15.42 10.09 19.57
CA GLN A 393 16.23 8.88 19.57
C GLN A 393 15.63 7.81 20.47
N GLN A 394 15.15 8.17 21.67
CA GLN A 394 14.50 7.25 22.60
C GLN A 394 13.22 6.63 22.01
N LEU A 395 12.39 7.43 21.32
CA LEU A 395 11.15 6.96 20.70
C LEU A 395 11.42 5.95 19.59
N LEU A 396 12.27 6.32 18.63
CA LEU A 396 12.59 5.47 17.48
C LEU A 396 13.34 4.20 17.93
N HIS A 397 14.28 4.34 18.85
CA HIS A 397 15.00 3.21 19.43
C HIS A 397 14.05 2.27 20.19
N GLY A 398 13.12 2.82 20.97
CA GLY A 398 12.10 2.03 21.68
C GLY A 398 11.25 1.19 20.72
N TRP A 399 10.79 1.79 19.60
CA TRP A 399 10.04 1.04 18.59
C TRP A 399 10.88 -0.06 17.93
N LEU A 400 12.14 0.22 17.59
CA LEU A 400 13.05 -0.76 16.99
C LEU A 400 13.34 -1.93 17.93
N VAL A 401 13.65 -1.64 19.20
CA VAL A 401 13.92 -2.67 20.21
C VAL A 401 12.68 -3.53 20.45
N GLN A 402 11.51 -2.91 20.62
CA GLN A 402 10.26 -3.65 20.82
C GLN A 402 9.92 -4.52 19.60
N ALA A 403 10.05 -3.97 18.39
CA ALA A 403 9.79 -4.70 17.16
C ALA A 403 10.77 -5.85 16.95
N ALA A 404 12.07 -5.63 17.14
CA ALA A 404 13.10 -6.65 16.98
C ALA A 404 12.97 -7.75 18.05
N GLY A 405 12.55 -7.38 19.28
CA GLY A 405 12.23 -8.31 20.36
C GLY A 405 11.16 -9.34 19.98
N THR A 406 10.19 -8.97 19.14
CA THR A 406 9.15 -9.93 18.67
C THR A 406 9.72 -11.05 17.80
N TYR A 407 10.87 -10.85 17.16
CA TYR A 407 11.55 -11.84 16.31
C TYR A 407 12.76 -12.50 16.99
N ALA A 408 13.21 -11.96 18.13
CA ALA A 408 14.41 -12.40 18.84
C ALA A 408 14.32 -13.86 19.36
N ALA A 409 13.12 -14.40 19.49
CA ALA A 409 12.88 -15.78 19.91
C ALA A 409 12.78 -16.78 18.75
N ALA A 410 12.56 -16.31 17.51
CA ALA A 410 12.17 -17.19 16.39
C ALA A 410 13.07 -17.08 15.15
N CYS A 411 13.65 -15.91 14.88
CA CYS A 411 14.33 -15.63 13.61
C CYS A 411 15.66 -14.90 13.72
N ILE A 412 15.87 -14.08 14.77
CA ILE A 412 17.07 -13.23 14.92
C ILE A 412 17.64 -13.45 16.32
N SER A 413 18.97 -13.41 16.50
CA SER A 413 19.55 -13.42 17.84
C SER A 413 19.30 -12.11 18.60
N SER A 414 19.25 -12.13 19.93
CA SER A 414 19.09 -10.91 20.75
C SER A 414 20.20 -9.88 20.51
N ALA A 415 21.45 -10.32 20.33
CA ALA A 415 22.58 -9.44 20.01
C ALA A 415 22.42 -8.75 18.65
N GLU A 416 21.89 -9.46 17.66
CA GLU A 416 21.66 -8.90 16.34
C GLU A 416 20.45 -7.97 16.28
N ALA A 417 19.39 -8.28 17.02
CA ALA A 417 18.25 -7.39 17.23
C ALA A 417 18.69 -6.06 17.87
N ALA A 418 19.55 -6.13 18.89
CA ALA A 418 20.14 -4.95 19.53
C ALA A 418 20.99 -4.14 18.54
N ARG A 419 21.89 -4.81 17.80
CA ARG A 419 22.74 -4.18 16.79
C ARG A 419 21.94 -3.47 15.69
N LEU A 420 20.93 -4.15 15.12
CA LEU A 420 20.06 -3.57 14.09
C LEU A 420 19.37 -2.30 14.62
N SER A 421 18.85 -2.37 15.84
CA SER A 421 18.15 -1.26 16.48
C SER A 421 19.08 -0.08 16.72
N GLU A 422 20.27 -0.32 17.26
CA GLU A 422 21.28 0.70 17.51
C GLU A 422 21.75 1.38 16.21
N GLU A 423 22.19 0.60 15.22
CA GLU A 423 22.70 1.14 13.95
C GLU A 423 21.61 1.91 13.19
N CYS A 424 20.36 1.41 13.17
CA CYS A 424 19.23 2.13 12.57
C CYS A 424 18.93 3.45 13.31
N SER A 425 18.86 3.42 14.64
CA SER A 425 18.61 4.62 15.44
C SER A 425 19.69 5.68 15.22
N VAL A 426 20.97 5.29 15.23
CA VAL A 426 22.09 6.23 15.00
C VAL A 426 22.01 6.85 13.61
N LEU A 427 21.73 6.07 12.57
CA LEU A 427 21.62 6.59 11.21
C LEU A 427 20.43 7.55 11.05
N LEU A 428 19.26 7.17 11.57
CA LEU A 428 18.02 7.91 11.43
C LEU A 428 17.94 9.17 12.31
N CYS A 429 18.70 9.21 13.41
CA CYS A 429 18.80 10.37 14.32
C CYS A 429 20.10 11.17 14.12
N SER A 430 20.89 10.90 13.08
CA SER A 430 22.19 11.54 12.89
C SER A 430 22.08 13.05 12.66
N ARG A 431 22.93 13.79 13.37
CA ARG A 431 22.85 15.22 13.74
C ARG A 431 23.05 16.23 12.58
N SER A 432 23.18 15.78 11.33
CA SER A 432 23.64 16.62 10.22
C SER A 432 22.50 17.34 9.49
N GLY A 433 21.84 18.30 10.15
CA GLY A 433 21.16 19.43 9.49
C GLY A 433 19.63 19.38 9.38
N GLY A 434 18.91 19.67 10.48
CA GLY A 434 17.48 19.98 10.49
C GLY A 434 16.55 18.88 9.98
N VAL A 435 15.25 19.19 9.86
CA VAL A 435 14.16 18.32 9.38
C VAL A 435 14.45 17.70 7.98
N HIS A 436 15.41 18.27 7.25
CA HIS A 436 15.85 17.81 5.93
C HIS A 436 16.99 16.76 5.97
N ALA A 437 17.68 16.58 7.10
CA ALA A 437 18.79 15.62 7.24
C ALA A 437 18.35 14.16 7.12
N THR A 438 17.21 13.81 7.70
CA THR A 438 16.65 12.45 7.67
C THR A 438 16.28 12.03 6.25
N ARG A 439 15.98 12.99 5.36
CA ARG A 439 15.73 12.76 3.92
C ARG A 439 16.97 12.93 3.05
N SER A 440 18.15 13.10 3.65
CA SER A 440 19.41 13.16 2.90
C SER A 440 19.63 11.87 2.10
N TYR A 441 20.03 12.03 0.85
CA TYR A 441 20.38 10.91 -0.04
C TYR A 441 21.40 9.96 0.60
N THR A 442 22.33 10.51 1.38
CA THR A 442 23.37 9.73 2.09
C THR A 442 22.78 8.84 3.17
N VAL A 443 21.84 9.36 3.98
CA VAL A 443 21.14 8.59 5.02
C VAL A 443 20.32 7.48 4.39
N ALA A 444 19.53 7.80 3.35
CA ALA A 444 18.72 6.82 2.63
C ALA A 444 19.58 5.71 1.99
N ARG A 445 20.74 6.05 1.42
CA ARG A 445 21.68 5.07 0.84
C ARG A 445 22.30 4.18 1.90
N ARG A 446 22.76 4.75 3.03
CA ARG A 446 23.35 3.99 4.15
C ARG A 446 22.33 3.06 4.80
N LEU A 447 21.11 3.55 5.04
CA LEU A 447 20.01 2.75 5.56
C LEU A 447 19.69 1.57 4.62
N LYS A 448 19.55 1.81 3.32
CA LYS A 448 19.32 0.73 2.34
C LYS A 448 20.43 -0.30 2.35
N LYS A 449 21.70 0.12 2.48
CA LYS A 449 22.84 -0.80 2.59
C LYS A 449 22.72 -1.66 3.85
N LEU A 450 22.52 -1.03 5.01
CA LEU A 450 22.35 -1.73 6.29
C LEU A 450 21.20 -2.74 6.26
N LEU A 451 20.02 -2.34 5.75
CA LEU A 451 18.87 -3.22 5.64
C LEU A 451 19.07 -4.35 4.62
N ARG A 452 19.86 -4.11 3.56
CA ARG A 452 20.25 -5.14 2.59
C ARG A 452 21.17 -6.16 3.26
N ASP A 453 22.24 -5.69 3.91
CA ASP A 453 23.20 -6.55 4.60
C ASP A 453 22.51 -7.37 5.71
N PHE A 454 21.49 -6.81 6.35
CA PHE A 454 20.60 -7.55 7.26
C PHE A 454 19.77 -8.60 6.51
N ALA A 455 19.02 -8.21 5.47
CA ALA A 455 18.16 -9.12 4.72
C ALA A 455 18.93 -10.28 4.05
N GLU A 456 20.13 -10.04 3.56
CA GLU A 456 20.99 -11.06 2.95
C GLU A 456 21.52 -12.06 3.98
N ARG A 457 21.87 -11.61 5.20
CA ARG A 457 22.27 -12.50 6.30
C ARG A 457 21.15 -13.42 6.78
N HIS A 458 19.90 -12.95 6.70
CA HIS A 458 18.71 -13.71 7.10
C HIS A 458 17.97 -14.37 5.93
N MET A 459 18.48 -14.22 4.71
CA MET A 459 17.94 -14.93 3.56
C MET A 459 18.25 -16.40 3.73
N ARG A 460 17.25 -17.18 4.15
CA ARG A 460 17.37 -18.63 4.17
C ARG A 460 17.63 -19.08 2.73
N PRO A 461 18.69 -19.86 2.45
CA PRO A 461 18.85 -20.47 1.15
C PRO A 461 17.57 -21.27 0.88
N SER A 462 16.93 -20.99 -0.25
CA SER A 462 15.78 -21.78 -0.69
C SER A 462 16.31 -23.19 -0.92
N ILE A 463 16.03 -24.08 0.04
CA ILE A 463 16.22 -25.52 -0.17
C ILE A 463 15.21 -25.85 -1.29
N SER A 464 15.76 -26.08 -2.48
CA SER A 464 15.03 -26.40 -3.70
C SER A 464 14.67 -27.88 -3.74
#